data_AF-A0A525C7F1-F1
#
_entry.id   AF-A0A525C7F1-F1
#
_cell.length_a   1.000
_cell.length_b   1.000
_cell.length_c   1.000
_cell.angle_alpha   90.00
_cell.angle_beta   90.00
_cell.angle_gamma   90.00
#
_symmetry.space_group_name_H-M   'P 1'
#
loop_
_entity.id
_entity.type
_entity.pdbx_description
1 polymer ?
#
loop_
_entity_poly.entity_id
_entity_poly.type
_entity_poly.pdbx_seq_one_letter_code
_entity_poly.pdbx_strand_id
1 'polypeptide(L)'
;MKLQEQIELKLAHTPLTDIAAMMGYGKNGRHKAALRIADLMKSDDLGIGSGSYDFKYSAVEFAEQLCKLLAIPATEYMPAIEQIKKELQIRSRAYKPWLFVDTNFKRTSQPVFVLAALEKLRQLPLTIVAEENDATIVKKA
;
A
#
# COMPACT_ATOMS: atom_id res chain seq x y z
N MET A 1 21.79 -6.45 -1.21
CA MET A 1 20.87 -6.43 -2.37
C MET A 1 19.46 -6.22 -1.84
N LYS A 2 18.65 -5.42 -2.52
CA LYS A 2 17.24 -5.29 -2.15
C LYS A 2 16.51 -6.55 -2.60
N LEU A 3 15.62 -7.09 -1.76
CA LEU A 3 14.83 -8.30 -2.06
C LEU A 3 14.10 -8.19 -3.41
N GLN A 4 13.68 -6.98 -3.79
CA GLN A 4 13.05 -6.69 -5.08
C GLN A 4 13.96 -7.02 -6.28
N GLU A 5 15.24 -6.66 -6.23
CA GLU A 5 16.20 -6.91 -7.32
C GLU A 5 16.41 -8.42 -7.52
N GLN A 6 16.46 -9.18 -6.41
CA GLN A 6 16.56 -10.64 -6.48
C GLN A 6 15.31 -11.27 -7.09
N ILE A 7 14.12 -10.76 -6.75
CA ILE A 7 12.86 -11.20 -7.34
C ILE A 7 12.86 -10.86 -8.83
N GLU A 8 13.25 -9.65 -9.23
CA GLU A 8 13.27 -9.20 -10.62
C GLU A 8 14.17 -10.07 -11.50
N LEU A 9 15.39 -10.34 -11.03
CA LEU A 9 16.34 -11.21 -11.72
C LEU A 9 15.80 -12.63 -11.92
N LYS A 10 15.10 -13.18 -10.93
CA LYS A 10 14.51 -14.52 -11.03
C LYS A 10 13.23 -14.54 -11.89
N LEU A 11 12.49 -13.44 -11.96
CA LEU A 11 11.30 -13.29 -12.79
C LEU A 11 11.62 -13.02 -14.26
N ALA A 12 12.81 -12.49 -14.59
CA ALA A 12 13.20 -12.09 -15.94
C ALA A 12 13.10 -13.22 -16.99
N HIS A 13 13.20 -14.48 -16.57
CA HIS A 13 13.22 -15.64 -17.46
C HIS A 13 11.88 -16.39 -17.55
N THR A 14 10.85 -15.98 -16.79
CA THR A 14 9.58 -16.72 -16.72
C THR A 14 8.39 -15.78 -16.93
N PRO A 15 7.44 -16.10 -17.82
CA PRO A 15 6.26 -15.25 -17.99
C PRO A 15 5.39 -15.24 -16.74
N LEU A 16 4.92 -14.06 -16.35
CA LEU A 16 4.17 -13.82 -15.10
C LEU A 16 2.90 -14.69 -14.98
N THR A 17 2.30 -15.07 -16.11
CA THR A 17 1.13 -15.96 -16.15
C THR A 17 1.43 -17.38 -15.72
N ASP A 18 2.64 -17.87 -15.99
CA ASP A 18 3.06 -19.22 -15.62
C ASP A 18 3.43 -19.26 -14.14
N ILE A 19 4.00 -18.18 -13.62
CA ILE A 19 4.23 -17.98 -12.20
C ILE A 19 2.92 -17.93 -11.44
N ALA A 20 1.91 -17.21 -11.96
CA ALA A 20 0.57 -17.23 -11.39
C ALA A 20 -0.03 -18.66 -11.42
N ALA A 21 0.21 -19.44 -12.47
CA ALA A 21 -0.23 -20.84 -12.51
C ALA A 21 0.50 -21.70 -11.46
N MET A 22 1.81 -21.51 -11.27
CA MET A 22 2.61 -22.20 -10.25
C MET A 22 2.22 -21.81 -8.82
N MET A 23 1.79 -20.57 -8.58
CA MET A 23 1.15 -20.13 -7.34
C MET A 23 -0.27 -20.73 -7.16
N GLY A 24 -0.73 -21.54 -8.11
CA GLY A 24 -1.99 -22.28 -8.06
C GLY A 24 -3.22 -21.46 -8.44
N TYR A 25 -3.08 -20.36 -9.20
CA TYR A 25 -4.23 -19.63 -9.72
C TYR A 25 -4.86 -20.38 -10.90
N GLY A 26 -6.18 -20.57 -10.83
CA GLY A 26 -6.97 -21.13 -11.93
C GLY A 26 -6.99 -20.21 -13.15
N LYS A 27 -7.37 -20.72 -14.33
CA LYS A 27 -7.34 -20.00 -15.62
C LYS A 27 -7.93 -18.59 -15.54
N ASN A 28 -9.06 -18.41 -14.86
CA ASN A 28 -9.77 -17.13 -14.74
C ASN A 28 -9.07 -16.13 -13.80
N GLY A 29 -8.22 -16.59 -12.88
CA GLY A 29 -7.51 -15.75 -11.91
C GLY A 29 -6.08 -15.39 -12.30
N ARG A 30 -5.49 -16.08 -13.30
CA ARG A 30 -4.08 -15.91 -13.68
C ARG A 30 -3.74 -14.50 -14.15
N HIS A 31 -4.62 -13.88 -14.93
CA HIS A 31 -4.38 -12.52 -15.42
C HIS A 31 -4.33 -11.50 -14.28
N LYS A 32 -5.28 -11.61 -13.33
CA LYS A 32 -5.33 -10.73 -12.15
C LYS A 32 -4.12 -10.94 -11.24
N ALA A 33 -3.71 -12.19 -11.04
CA ALA A 33 -2.51 -12.52 -10.29
C ALA A 33 -1.24 -12.00 -10.98
N ALA A 34 -1.12 -12.12 -12.30
CA ALA A 34 0.02 -11.60 -13.07
C ALA A 34 0.15 -10.07 -12.96
N LEU A 35 -0.98 -9.34 -13.04
CA LEU A 35 -1.00 -7.90 -12.79
C LEU A 35 -0.53 -7.58 -11.37
N ARG A 36 -0.99 -8.33 -10.37
CA ARG A 36 -0.56 -8.16 -8.97
C ARG A 36 0.94 -8.42 -8.78
N ILE A 37 1.54 -9.38 -9.50
CA ILE A 37 3.00 -9.58 -9.50
C ILE A 37 3.69 -8.35 -10.11
N ALA A 38 3.19 -7.85 -11.24
CA ALA A 38 3.77 -6.67 -11.88
C ALA A 38 3.68 -5.41 -10.99
N ASP A 39 2.59 -5.24 -10.24
CA ASP A 39 2.42 -4.14 -9.30
C ASP A 39 3.34 -4.29 -8.08
N LEU A 40 3.54 -5.53 -7.60
CA LEU A 40 4.46 -5.84 -6.50
C LEU A 40 5.90 -5.42 -6.85
N MET A 41 6.32 -5.65 -8.10
CA MET A 41 7.66 -5.25 -8.58
C MET A 41 7.86 -3.73 -8.63
N LYS A 42 6.79 -2.96 -8.87
CA LYS A 42 6.85 -1.50 -8.94
C LYS A 42 6.77 -0.82 -7.58
N SER A 43 6.34 -1.55 -6.55
CA SER A 43 6.08 -0.99 -5.23
C SER A 43 7.23 -1.24 -4.26
N ASP A 44 7.67 -0.19 -3.57
CA ASP A 44 8.69 -0.26 -2.52
C ASP A 44 8.30 -1.18 -1.35
N ASP A 45 6.99 -1.27 -1.07
CA ASP A 45 6.44 -2.05 0.04
C ASP A 45 6.02 -3.50 -0.38
N LEU A 46 6.51 -4.01 -1.51
CA LEU A 46 6.16 -5.34 -2.07
C LEU A 46 4.64 -5.59 -2.17
N GLY A 47 3.87 -4.54 -2.43
CA GLY A 47 2.41 -4.59 -2.54
C GLY A 47 1.69 -4.86 -1.22
N ILE A 48 2.40 -4.97 -0.09
CA ILE A 48 1.84 -5.25 1.24
C ILE A 48 0.93 -4.11 1.70
N GLY A 49 1.34 -2.87 1.43
CA GLY A 49 0.59 -1.66 1.79
C GLY A 49 -0.61 -1.34 0.88
N SER A 50 -0.77 -2.03 -0.25
CA SER A 50 -1.79 -1.70 -1.27
C SER A 50 -3.24 -1.92 -0.82
N GLY A 51 -3.46 -2.66 0.28
CA GLY A 51 -4.79 -3.11 0.68
C GLY A 51 -5.45 -4.09 -0.30
N SER A 52 -4.71 -4.53 -1.33
CA SER A 52 -5.21 -5.46 -2.34
C SER A 52 -5.40 -6.84 -1.72
N TYR A 53 -6.67 -7.25 -1.68
CA TYR A 53 -7.10 -8.55 -1.19
C TYR A 53 -7.49 -9.45 -2.36
N ASP A 54 -6.97 -10.67 -2.36
CA ASP A 54 -7.48 -11.74 -3.17
C ASP A 54 -8.10 -12.79 -2.24
N PHE A 55 -9.18 -13.43 -2.67
CA PHE A 55 -9.85 -14.49 -1.91
C PHE A 55 -8.93 -15.69 -1.65
N LYS A 56 -7.78 -15.77 -2.35
CA LYS A 56 -6.77 -16.81 -2.17
C LYS A 56 -5.65 -16.46 -1.17
N TYR A 57 -5.08 -15.27 -1.30
CA TYR A 57 -3.92 -14.84 -0.50
C TYR A 57 -4.06 -13.37 -0.09
N SER A 58 -3.83 -13.10 1.20
CA SER A 58 -3.57 -11.75 1.69
C SER A 58 -2.32 -11.16 1.03
N ALA A 59 -2.12 -9.85 1.15
CA ALA A 59 -0.96 -9.17 0.55
C ALA A 59 0.39 -9.72 1.06
N VAL A 60 0.46 -10.07 2.34
CA VAL A 60 1.66 -10.66 2.95
C VAL A 60 1.88 -12.09 2.45
N GLU A 61 0.84 -12.92 2.52
CA GLU A 61 0.92 -14.32 2.07
C GLU A 61 1.27 -14.43 0.59
N PHE A 62 0.78 -13.49 -0.22
CA PHE A 62 1.12 -13.42 -1.64
C PHE A 62 2.62 -13.20 -1.86
N ALA A 63 3.22 -12.24 -1.15
CA ALA A 63 4.65 -11.98 -1.22
C ALA A 63 5.48 -13.17 -0.69
N GLU A 64 5.06 -13.79 0.42
CA GLU A 64 5.73 -14.98 0.95
C GLU A 64 5.69 -16.17 -0.03
N GLN A 65 4.54 -16.44 -0.64
CA GLN A 65 4.39 -17.53 -1.60
C GLN A 65 5.21 -17.28 -2.87
N LEU A 66 5.30 -16.02 -3.32
CA LEU A 66 6.17 -15.65 -4.43
C LEU A 66 7.65 -15.91 -4.09
N CYS A 67 8.12 -15.48 -2.90
CA CYS A 67 9.49 -15.74 -2.46
C CYS A 67 9.80 -17.24 -2.32
N LYS A 68 8.85 -18.02 -1.79
CA LYS A 68 8.96 -19.48 -1.69
C LYS A 68 9.08 -20.14 -3.07
N LEU A 69 8.24 -19.72 -4.01
CA LEU A 69 8.26 -20.23 -5.39
C LEU A 69 9.58 -19.90 -6.10
N LEU A 70 10.14 -18.71 -5.85
CA LEU A 70 11.43 -18.29 -6.39
C LEU A 70 12.62 -18.91 -5.66
N ALA A 71 12.40 -19.82 -4.71
CA ALA A 71 13.45 -20.44 -3.89
C ALA A 71 14.39 -19.40 -3.24
N ILE A 72 13.82 -18.30 -2.74
CA ILE A 72 14.54 -17.32 -1.91
C ILE A 72 14.54 -17.87 -0.49
N PRO A 73 15.70 -17.96 0.20
CA PRO A 73 15.74 -18.54 1.53
C PRO A 73 14.93 -17.70 2.52
N ALA A 74 14.24 -18.39 3.43
CA ALA A 74 13.39 -17.76 4.45
C ALA A 74 14.16 -16.80 5.36
N THR A 75 15.46 -17.04 5.55
CA THR A 75 16.37 -16.17 6.29
C THR A 75 16.52 -14.79 5.67
N GLU A 76 16.29 -14.64 4.36
CA GLU A 76 16.41 -13.37 3.64
C GLU A 76 15.06 -12.65 3.52
N TYR A 77 13.98 -13.34 3.12
CA TYR A 77 12.72 -12.66 2.84
C TYR A 77 11.87 -12.39 4.10
N MET A 78 11.91 -13.25 5.12
CA MET A 78 11.13 -13.08 6.35
C MET A 78 11.46 -11.76 7.08
N PRO A 79 12.73 -11.43 7.37
CA PRO A 79 13.05 -10.18 8.07
C PRO A 79 12.69 -8.95 7.24
N ALA A 80 12.86 -9.02 5.91
CA ALA A 80 12.48 -7.92 5.01
C ALA A 80 10.96 -7.65 5.04
N ILE A 81 10.14 -8.71 4.96
CA ILE A 81 8.67 -8.59 5.04
C ILE A 81 8.24 -8.07 6.42
N GLU A 82 8.88 -8.54 7.50
CA GLU A 82 8.56 -8.07 8.85
C GLU A 82 8.92 -6.59 9.04
N GLN A 83 10.05 -6.15 8.48
CA GLN A 83 10.44 -4.75 8.49
C GLN A 83 9.42 -3.87 7.75
N ILE A 84 9.03 -4.23 6.53
CA ILE A 84 8.01 -3.51 5.75
C ILE A 84 6.69 -3.45 6.53
N LYS A 85 6.29 -4.54 7.16
CA LYS A 85 5.07 -4.59 7.99
C LYS A 85 5.16 -3.62 9.18
N LYS A 86 6.31 -3.55 9.87
CA LYS A 86 6.53 -2.60 10.97
C LYS A 86 6.47 -1.16 10.45
N GLU A 87 7.11 -0.86 9.34
CA GLU A 87 7.09 0.47 8.74
C GLU A 87 5.67 0.91 8.33
N LEU A 88 4.89 0.02 7.73
CA LEU A 88 3.48 0.26 7.40
C LEU A 88 2.62 0.44 8.65
N GLN A 89 2.87 -0.33 9.71
CA GLN A 89 2.18 -0.18 10.99
C GLN A 89 2.50 1.16 11.65
N ILE A 90 3.76 1.60 11.60
CA ILE A 90 4.17 2.92 12.08
C ILE A 90 3.49 4.01 11.23
N ARG A 91 3.53 3.90 9.90
CA ARG A 91 2.91 4.87 8.97
C ARG A 91 1.39 4.97 9.15
N SER A 92 0.71 3.85 9.40
CA SER A 92 -0.74 3.82 9.64
C SER A 92 -1.13 4.39 11.00
N ARG A 93 -0.28 4.25 12.01
CA ARG A 93 -0.47 4.81 13.35
C ARG A 93 0.08 6.23 13.50
N ALA A 94 0.87 6.69 12.54
CA ALA A 94 1.40 8.03 12.53
C ALA A 94 0.25 9.04 12.55
N TYR A 95 0.42 10.07 13.38
CA TYR A 95 -0.52 11.18 13.43
C TYR A 95 -0.64 11.80 12.03
N LYS A 96 -1.87 11.85 11.51
CA LYS A 96 -2.18 12.52 10.26
C LYS A 96 -2.56 13.96 10.59
N PRO A 97 -1.67 14.95 10.38
CA PRO A 97 -1.99 16.32 10.71
C PRO A 97 -3.15 16.83 9.85
N TRP A 98 -4.03 17.60 10.46
CA TRP A 98 -5.15 18.24 9.79
C TRP A 98 -5.39 19.62 10.41
N LEU A 99 -5.84 20.55 9.57
CA LEU A 99 -6.29 21.86 10.01
C LEU A 99 -7.81 21.86 10.14
N PHE A 100 -8.30 22.38 11.25
CA PHE A 100 -9.72 22.68 11.40
C PHE A 100 -10.00 24.07 10.84
N VAL A 101 -10.95 24.16 9.91
CA VAL A 101 -11.43 25.45 9.41
C VAL A 101 -12.65 25.86 10.23
N ASP A 102 -12.46 26.86 11.09
CA ASP A 102 -13.59 27.53 11.70
C ASP A 102 -14.25 28.45 10.66
N THR A 103 -15.52 28.16 10.37
CA THR A 103 -16.32 28.89 9.38
C THR A 103 -17.22 29.94 10.03
N ASN A 104 -17.16 30.12 11.35
CA ASN A 104 -18.07 30.97 12.12
C ASN A 104 -19.56 30.65 11.85
N PHE A 105 -19.87 29.42 11.45
CA PHE A 105 -21.21 29.01 11.08
C PHE A 105 -22.13 29.04 12.31
N LYS A 106 -23.20 29.83 12.24
CA LYS A 106 -24.26 29.88 13.26
C LYS A 106 -25.49 29.14 12.76
N ARG A 107 -25.91 28.10 13.49
CA ARG A 107 -27.10 27.30 13.17
C ARG A 107 -28.36 28.15 13.30
N THR A 108 -29.21 28.14 12.27
CA THR A 108 -30.51 28.82 12.27
C THR A 108 -31.66 27.82 12.16
N SER A 109 -31.62 26.95 11.15
CA SER A 109 -32.69 25.97 10.88
C SER A 109 -32.18 24.61 10.37
N GLN A 110 -30.85 24.44 10.26
CA GLN A 110 -30.25 23.23 9.68
C GLN A 110 -30.33 22.05 10.65
N PRO A 111 -30.74 20.85 10.17
CA PRO A 111 -30.77 19.65 10.99
C PRO A 111 -29.37 19.23 11.47
N VAL A 112 -29.26 18.80 12.73
CA VAL A 112 -27.98 18.43 13.36
C VAL A 112 -27.29 17.27 12.64
N PHE A 113 -28.04 16.29 12.17
CA PHE A 113 -27.47 15.12 11.47
C PHE A 113 -26.79 15.52 10.15
N VAL A 114 -27.30 16.56 9.45
CA VAL A 114 -26.67 17.09 8.23
C VAL A 114 -25.34 17.76 8.58
N LEU A 115 -25.30 18.53 9.66
CA LEU A 115 -24.07 19.18 10.12
C LEU A 115 -23.01 18.18 10.56
N ALA A 116 -23.40 17.09 11.24
CA ALA A 116 -22.50 16.00 11.61
C ALA A 116 -21.94 15.26 10.39
N ALA A 117 -22.77 15.04 9.36
CA ALA A 117 -22.31 14.43 8.10
C ALA A 117 -21.27 15.30 7.37
N LEU A 118 -21.40 16.63 7.45
CA LEU A 118 -20.52 17.60 6.77
C LEU A 118 -19.30 17.99 7.60
N GLU A 119 -19.18 17.53 8.85
CA GLU A 119 -18.08 17.91 9.74
C GLU A 119 -16.69 17.59 9.14
N LYS A 120 -16.58 16.47 8.41
CA LYS A 120 -15.34 16.07 7.73
C LYS A 120 -14.87 17.08 6.68
N LEU A 121 -15.76 17.90 6.11
CA LEU A 121 -15.40 18.93 5.13
C LEU A 121 -14.65 20.12 5.78
N ARG A 122 -14.69 20.25 7.11
CA ARG A 122 -13.94 21.26 7.86
C ARG A 122 -12.53 20.82 8.23
N GLN A 123 -12.17 19.57 7.93
CA GLN A 123 -10.85 19.01 8.19
C GLN A 123 -10.04 19.01 6.90
N LEU A 124 -9.04 19.88 6.81
CA LEU A 124 -8.11 19.91 5.68
C LEU A 124 -6.91 19.03 6.00
N PRO A 125 -6.69 17.91 5.29
CA PRO A 125 -5.53 17.06 5.54
C PRO A 125 -4.26 17.81 5.12
N LEU A 126 -3.26 17.83 6.00
CA LEU A 126 -1.94 18.34 5.66
C LEU A 126 -1.10 17.20 5.08
N THR A 127 -0.56 17.42 3.88
CA THR A 127 0.47 16.54 3.32
C THR A 127 1.82 17.14 3.71
N ILE A 128 2.56 16.45 4.59
CA ILE A 128 3.94 16.84 4.87
C ILE A 128 4.77 16.36 3.67
N VAL A 129 5.16 17.29 2.81
CA VAL A 129 6.16 17.02 1.78
C VAL A 129 7.51 17.24 2.46
N ALA A 130 8.26 16.17 2.68
CA ALA A 130 9.65 16.26 3.11
C ALA A 130 10.49 16.70 1.89
N GLU A 131 10.57 18.00 1.63
CA GLU A 131 11.62 18.54 0.76
C GLU A 131 12.92 18.56 1.56
N GLU A 132 13.96 17.94 1.01
CA GLU A 132 15.27 17.74 1.64
C GLU A 132 16.08 19.04 1.77
N ASN A 133 15.51 20.21 1.47
CA ASN A 133 16.05 21.52 1.84
C ASN A 133 14.89 22.52 1.93
N ASP A 134 14.80 23.19 3.09
CA ASP A 134 13.86 24.26 3.43
C ASP A 134 12.36 23.93 3.38
N ALA A 135 11.82 23.65 4.56
CA ALA A 135 10.41 23.47 4.85
C ALA A 135 9.55 24.63 4.33
N THR A 136 9.02 24.48 3.12
CA THR A 136 8.08 25.43 2.51
C THR A 136 6.72 24.76 2.38
N ILE A 137 5.72 25.29 3.07
CA ILE A 137 4.35 24.78 3.05
C ILE A 137 3.73 25.13 1.68
N VAL A 138 3.62 24.17 0.78
CA VAL A 138 2.97 24.36 -0.52
C VAL A 138 1.50 23.93 -0.45
N LYS A 139 0.59 24.86 -0.77
CA LYS A 139 -0.84 24.60 -1.01
C LYS A 139 -1.01 23.91 -2.36
N LYS A 140 -1.85 22.88 -2.43
CA LYS A 140 -2.40 22.41 -3.71
C LYS A 140 -3.85 22.87 -3.82
N ALA A 141 -4.14 23.54 -4.94
CA ALA A 141 -5.47 24.00 -5.35
C ALA A 141 -6.36 22.83 -5.78
#